data_AF-A0A2H6F4D6-F1
#
_entry.id   AF-A0A2H6F4D6-F1
#
_cell.length_a   1.000
_cell.length_b   1.000
_cell.length_c   1.000
_cell.angle_alpha   90.00
_cell.angle_beta   90.00
_cell.angle_gamma   90.00
#
_symmetry.space_group_name_H-M   'P 1'
#
loop_
_entity.id
_entity.type
_entity.pdbx_description
1 polymer ?
#
loop_
_entity_poly.entity_id
_entity_poly.type
_entity_poly.pdbx_seq_one_letter_code
_entity_poly.pdbx_strand_id
1 'polypeptide(L)'
;MQRIEHVIAEIDQCTGCNMCTLACSMAQKGAFNPRYSKIKVHQELIGLVTKIEFIEQCDMSLLSQCNLIDSEPLCTKYCIFDAIKFKKVED
;
A
#
# COMPACT_ATOMS: atom_id res chain seq x y z
N MET A 1 -20.40 -15.87 3.13
CA MET A 1 -20.15 -14.44 2.85
C MET A 1 -18.99 -14.00 3.73
N GLN A 2 -17.77 -14.23 3.27
CA GLN A 2 -16.57 -13.91 4.04
C GLN A 2 -16.22 -12.45 3.75
N ARG A 3 -16.21 -11.59 4.76
CA ARG A 3 -15.86 -10.17 4.63
C ARG A 3 -14.34 -10.08 4.55
N ILE A 4 -13.79 -9.82 3.37
CA ILE A 4 -12.34 -9.68 3.18
C ILE A 4 -12.01 -8.19 3.06
N GLU A 5 -11.08 -7.73 3.88
CA GLU A 5 -10.60 -6.34 3.88
C GLU A 5 -9.34 -6.27 3.02
N HIS A 6 -9.34 -5.37 2.02
CA HIS A 6 -8.26 -5.21 1.06
C HIS A 6 -7.65 -3.80 1.12
N VAL A 7 -6.36 -3.73 0.78
CA VAL A 7 -5.69 -2.47 0.48
C VAL A 7 -5.99 -2.05 -0.96
N ILE A 8 -6.51 -0.84 -1.14
CA ILE A 8 -6.94 -0.27 -2.42
C ILE A 8 -6.14 1.01 -2.70
N ALA A 9 -5.80 1.27 -3.96
CA ALA A 9 -5.16 2.49 -4.40
C ALA A 9 -6.11 3.39 -5.19
N GLU A 10 -6.16 4.68 -4.83
CA GLU A 10 -6.80 5.75 -5.57
C GLU A 10 -5.72 6.48 -6.39
N ILE A 11 -5.63 6.15 -7.68
CA ILE A 11 -4.53 6.58 -8.56
C ILE A 11 -4.46 8.11 -8.66
N ASP A 12 -5.62 8.77 -8.78
CA ASP A 12 -5.72 10.22 -8.95
C ASP A 12 -5.23 11.02 -7.73
N GLN A 13 -5.17 10.38 -6.56
CA GLN A 13 -4.68 11.00 -5.31
C GLN A 13 -3.19 10.75 -5.08
N CYS A 14 -2.55 9.89 -5.88
CA CYS A 14 -1.15 9.53 -5.69
C CYS A 14 -0.20 10.60 -6.24
N THR A 15 0.67 11.11 -5.38
CA THR A 15 1.69 12.12 -5.74
C THR A 15 3.06 11.54 -6.06
N GLY A 16 3.23 10.22 -5.95
CA GLY A 16 4.50 9.56 -6.28
C GLY A 16 5.52 9.55 -5.14
N CYS A 17 5.20 10.03 -3.94
CA CYS A 17 6.18 10.25 -2.85
C CYS A 17 6.88 8.99 -2.29
N ASN A 18 6.47 7.77 -2.66
CA ASN A 18 7.04 6.50 -2.21
C ASN A 18 6.96 6.21 -0.70
N MET A 19 6.20 6.98 0.08
CA MET A 19 6.04 6.72 1.52
C MET A 19 5.37 5.38 1.81
N CYS A 20 4.34 5.01 1.02
CA CYS A 20 3.67 3.71 1.15
C CYS A 20 4.61 2.53 0.85
N THR A 21 5.53 2.68 -0.12
CA THR A 21 6.55 1.70 -0.47
C THR A 21 7.49 1.43 0.71
N LEU A 22 8.01 2.50 1.33
CA LEU A 22 8.92 2.39 2.47
C LEU A 22 8.22 1.90 3.73
N ALA A 23 6.98 2.35 3.96
CA ALA A 23 6.14 1.89 5.05
C ALA A 23 5.86 0.38 4.94
N CYS A 24 5.59 -0.12 3.73
CA CYS A 24 5.39 -1.54 3.46
C CYS A 24 6.68 -2.36 3.72
N SER A 25 7.83 -1.91 3.22
CA SER A 25 9.10 -2.62 3.45
C SER A 25 9.49 -2.64 4.94
N MET A 26 9.19 -1.56 5.66
CA MET A 26 9.39 -1.48 7.11
C MET A 26 8.47 -2.45 7.86
N ALA A 27 7.19 -2.52 7.49
CA ALA A 27 6.23 -3.41 8.14
C ALA A 27 6.58 -4.90 7.95
N GLN A 28 7.16 -5.27 6.81
CA GLN A 28 7.45 -6.67 6.48
C GLN A 28 8.84 -7.14 6.89
N LYS A 29 9.86 -6.29 6.72
CA LYS A 29 11.27 -6.67 6.89
C LYS A 29 12.03 -5.77 7.86
N GLY A 30 11.37 -4.76 8.45
CA GLY A 30 12.03 -3.81 9.35
C GLY A 30 13.10 -2.96 8.65
N ALA A 31 13.00 -2.80 7.32
CA ALA A 31 14.01 -2.11 6.52
C ALA A 31 13.38 -1.07 5.59
N PHE A 32 14.04 0.07 5.43
CA PHE A 32 13.67 1.11 4.47
C PHE A 32 14.26 0.83 3.09
N ASN A 33 13.86 -0.29 2.47
CA ASN A 33 14.32 -0.70 1.16
C ASN A 33 13.14 -1.07 0.25
N PRO A 34 12.86 -0.27 -0.80
CA PRO A 34 11.77 -0.51 -1.74
C PRO A 34 11.73 -1.91 -2.36
N ARG A 35 12.87 -2.61 -2.46
CA ARG A 35 12.93 -3.98 -2.99
C ARG A 35 12.14 -5.01 -2.16
N TYR A 36 11.94 -4.73 -0.88
CA TYR A 36 11.17 -5.60 0.01
C TYR A 36 9.68 -5.21 0.10
N SER A 37 9.28 -4.13 -0.57
CA SER A 37 7.89 -3.68 -0.58
C SER A 37 7.05 -4.53 -1.53
N LYS A 38 5.80 -4.81 -1.14
CA LYS A 38 4.76 -5.37 -2.03
C LYS A 38 4.00 -4.30 -2.80
N ILE A 39 4.29 -3.02 -2.57
CA ILE A 39 3.75 -1.87 -3.28
C ILE A 39 4.90 -1.22 -4.06
N LYS A 40 4.67 -0.93 -5.34
CA LYS A 40 5.59 -0.14 -6.18
C LYS A 40 4.87 1.10 -6.67
N VAL A 41 5.55 2.23 -6.62
CA VAL A 41 5.06 3.49 -7.17
C VAL A 41 5.94 3.84 -8.37
N HIS A 42 5.32 3.94 -9.53
CA HIS A 42 5.97 4.31 -10.78
C HIS A 42 5.60 5.75 -11.11
N GLN A 43 6.61 6.57 -11.38
CA GLN A 43 6.44 7.93 -11.86
C GLN A 43 6.78 7.93 -13.34
N GLU A 44 5.78 8.13 -14.20
CA GLU A 44 6.02 8.27 -15.63
C GLU A 44 6.30 9.74 -15.97
N LEU A 45 7.47 9.98 -16.56
CA LEU A 45 7.91 11.32 -17.00
C LEU A 45 7.05 11.87 -18.15
N ILE A 46 6.46 10.98 -18.95
CA ILE A 46 5.61 11.33 -20.08
C ILE A 46 4.16 11.14 -19.62
N GLY A 47 3.43 12.25 -19.42
CA GLY A 47 2.03 12.24 -19.01
C GLY A 47 1.76 12.58 -17.55
N LEU A 48 2.80 12.78 -16.72
CA LEU A 48 2.68 13.12 -15.29
C LEU A 48 1.78 12.17 -14.49
N VAL A 49 1.67 10.92 -14.94
CA VAL A 49 0.84 9.92 -14.29
C VAL A 49 1.70 9.20 -13.26
N THR A 50 1.19 9.15 -12.03
CA THR A 50 1.73 8.28 -11.01
C THR A 50 0.91 7.01 -10.96
N LYS A 51 1.56 5.86 -11.12
CA LYS A 51 0.89 4.55 -11.06
C LYS A 51 1.33 3.82 -9.79
N ILE A 52 0.35 3.35 -9.02
CA ILE A 52 0.58 2.41 -7.93
C ILE A 52 0.35 0.99 -8.48
N GLU A 53 1.32 0.11 -8.27
CA GLU A 53 1.27 -1.30 -8.60
C GLU A 53 1.38 -2.12 -7.32
N PHE A 54 0.43 -3.03 -7.11
CA PHE A 54 0.50 -4.04 -6.05
C PHE A 54 1.10 -5.31 -6.62
N ILE A 55 2.25 -5.74 -6.09
CA ILE A 55 2.91 -7.00 -6.50
C ILE A 55 2.10 -8.19 -6.03
N GLU A 56 1.50 -8.09 -4.85
CA GLU A 56 0.58 -9.05 -4.25
C GLU A 56 -0.55 -8.27 -3.57
N GLN A 57 -1.78 -8.78 -3.70
CA GLN A 57 -2.94 -8.20 -3.02
C GLN A 57 -2.82 -8.47 -1.52
N CYS A 58 -2.79 -7.42 -0.73
CA CYS A 58 -2.75 -7.54 0.72
C CYS A 58 -4.18 -7.80 1.22
N ASP A 59 -4.48 -9.06 1.50
CA ASP A 59 -5.69 -9.50 2.19
C ASP A 59 -5.41 -9.81 3.67
N MET A 60 -6.45 -10.13 4.43
CA MET A 60 -6.33 -10.45 5.86
C MET A 60 -5.35 -11.60 6.17
N SER A 61 -5.07 -12.49 5.22
CA SER A 61 -4.12 -13.59 5.42
C SER A 61 -2.67 -13.10 5.36
N LEU A 62 -2.38 -12.16 4.46
CA LEU A 62 -1.06 -11.55 4.27
C LEU A 62 -0.79 -10.40 5.25
N LEU A 63 -1.82 -9.77 5.80
CA LEU A 63 -1.68 -8.75 6.85
C LEU A 63 -1.11 -9.28 8.16
N SER A 64 -1.23 -10.58 8.42
CA SER A 64 -0.53 -11.25 9.54
C SER A 64 1.00 -11.11 9.46
N GLN A 65 1.54 -10.84 8.26
CA GLN A 65 2.97 -10.66 8.01
C GLN A 65 3.41 -9.20 8.10
N CYS A 66 2.47 -8.29 8.32
CA CYS A 66 2.75 -6.87 8.48
C CYS A 66 2.67 -6.51 9.96
N ASN A 67 3.61 -5.69 10.44
CA ASN A 67 3.38 -4.93 11.66
C ASN A 67 2.17 -4.01 11.42
N LEU A 68 1.12 -4.13 12.22
CA LEU A 68 -0.08 -3.29 12.14
C LEU A 68 -0.02 -2.21 13.23
N ILE A 69 -0.51 -1.02 12.91
CA ILE A 69 -0.76 0.06 13.90
C ILE A 69 -2.27 0.27 13.96
N ASP A 70 -2.85 0.14 15.14
CA ASP A 70 -4.30 0.26 15.35
C ASP A 70 -5.11 -0.65 14.41
N SER A 71 -4.61 -1.86 14.17
CA SER A 71 -5.18 -2.85 13.23
C SER A 71 -5.18 -2.44 11.75
N GLU A 72 -4.46 -1.38 11.38
CA GLU A 72 -4.29 -0.96 10.00
C GLU A 72 -2.85 -1.17 9.48
N PRO A 73 -2.67 -1.41 8.18
CA PRO A 73 -1.35 -1.51 7.56
C PRO A 73 -0.59 -0.19 7.64
N LEU A 74 0.72 -0.24 7.87
CA LEU A 74 1.54 0.99 7.88
C LEU A 74 1.41 1.81 6.58
N CYS A 75 1.30 1.16 5.42
CA CYS A 75 1.22 1.85 4.13
C CYS A 75 -0.02 2.73 3.98
N THR A 76 -1.12 2.46 4.69
CA THR A 76 -2.32 3.31 4.70
C THR A 76 -2.09 4.50 5.64
N LYS A 77 -1.59 4.25 6.85
CA LYS A 77 -1.30 5.29 7.85
C LYS A 77 -0.29 6.34 7.37
N TYR A 78 0.72 5.92 6.61
CA TYR A 78 1.76 6.83 6.12
C TYR A 78 1.44 7.46 4.75
N CYS A 79 0.27 7.18 4.17
CA CYS A 79 -0.17 7.86 2.95
C CYS A 79 -0.90 9.16 3.29
N ILE A 80 -0.17 10.27 3.40
CA ILE A 80 -0.74 11.59 3.78
C ILE A 80 -1.83 12.08 2.81
N PHE A 81 -1.77 11.64 1.55
CA PHE A 81 -2.74 12.01 0.51
C PHE A 81 -3.93 11.05 0.43
N ASP A 82 -4.02 10.08 1.35
CA ASP A 82 -5.05 9.04 1.38
C ASP A 82 -5.17 8.22 0.08
N ALA A 83 -4.13 8.20 -0.77
CA ALA A 83 -4.12 7.43 -2.01
C ALA A 83 -4.11 5.91 -1.77
N ILE A 84 -3.79 5.44 -0.56
CA ILE A 84 -3.81 4.02 -0.17
C ILE A 84 -4.81 3.86 0.99
N LYS A 85 -5.84 3.03 0.82
CA LYS A 85 -6.92 2.85 1.81
C LYS A 85 -7.11 1.38 2.14
N PHE A 86 -7.50 1.10 3.39
CA PHE A 86 -7.93 -0.24 3.80
C PHE A 86 -9.46 -0.27 3.87
N LYS A 87 -10.10 -1.02 2.96
CA LYS A 87 -11.55 -1.07 2.84
C LYS A 87 -12.05 -2.50 2.70
N LYS A 88 -13.27 -2.74 3.18
CA LYS A 88 -14.04 -3.96 2.89
C LYS A 88 -14.42 -3.90 1.41
N VAL A 89 -14.00 -4.91 0.66
CA VAL A 89 -14.46 -5.10 -0.72
C VAL A 89 -15.63 -6.08 -0.65
N GLU A 90 -16.79 -5.64 -1.12
CA GLU A 90 -17.91 -6.54 -1.40
C GLU A 90 -17.65 -7.14 -2.78
N ASP A 91 -17.56 -8.47 -2.86
CA ASP A 91 -17.54 -9.21 -4.13
C ASP A 91 -18.86 -9.03 -4.89
#